data_AF-A0A821ABN9-F1
#
_entry.id   AF-A0A821ABN9-F1
#
_cell.length_a   1.000
_cell.length_b   1.000
_cell.length_c   1.000
_cell.angle_alpha   90.00
_cell.angle_beta   90.00
_cell.angle_gamma   90.00
#
_symmetry.space_group_name_H-M   'P 1'
#
loop_
_entity.id
_entity.type
_entity.pdbx_description
1 polymer ?
#
loop_
_entity_poly.entity_id
_entity_poly.type
_entity_poly.pdbx_seq_one_letter_code
_entity_poly.pdbx_strand_id
1 'polypeptide(L)'
;TGRKKPQFDHKLWNIHDRVVATVPRSNSSVEGWHNAFASRVAISHPTIVKLGEKIRREQSKYEVDMTKILQGHNIKTKKACYRKLDDRITRLANSFDPTQLDQFLKNMAANITLWVFFFL
;
A
#
# COMPACT_ATOMS: atom_id res chain seq x y z
N THR A 1 15.23 23.86 27.30
CA THR A 1 14.77 24.27 25.95
C THR A 1 13.67 23.34 25.50
N GLY A 2 12.41 23.81 25.47
CA GLY A 2 11.24 22.98 25.16
C GLY A 2 11.03 22.78 23.66
N ARG A 3 10.55 21.60 23.26
CA ARG A 3 10.21 21.28 21.86
C ARG A 3 9.15 22.26 21.36
N LYS A 4 9.44 22.99 20.27
CA LYS A 4 8.45 23.86 19.60
C LYS A 4 7.23 23.04 19.20
N LYS A 5 6.03 23.59 19.43
CA LYS A 5 4.77 22.97 19.01
C LYS A 5 4.82 22.75 17.48
N PRO A 6 4.47 21.55 16.99
CA PRO A 6 4.48 21.29 15.55
C PRO A 6 3.47 22.19 14.84
N GLN A 7 3.79 22.59 13.60
CA GLN A 7 2.91 23.41 12.76
C GLN A 7 1.60 22.71 12.42
N PHE A 8 1.61 21.38 12.41
CA PHE A 8 0.47 20.53 12.15
C PHE A 8 0.28 19.55 13.31
N ASP A 9 -0.97 19.22 13.62
CA ASP A 9 -1.29 18.23 14.65
C ASP A 9 -0.70 16.87 14.27
N HIS A 10 -0.22 16.13 15.27
CA HIS A 10 0.23 14.76 15.11
C HIS A 10 -0.86 13.87 14.51
N LYS A 11 -2.14 14.16 14.79
CA LYS A 11 -3.27 13.45 14.18
C LYS A 11 -3.31 13.56 12.65
N LEU A 12 -2.76 14.62 12.07
CA LEU A 12 -2.76 14.85 10.62
C LEU A 12 -1.70 14.01 9.90
N TRP A 13 -0.57 13.72 10.55
CA TRP A 13 0.57 13.02 9.94
C TRP A 13 0.73 11.58 10.43
N ASN A 14 -0.02 11.19 11.46
CA ASN A 14 -0.01 9.82 11.96
C ASN A 14 -0.86 8.91 11.04
N ILE A 15 -0.34 7.74 10.73
CA ILE A 15 -1.02 6.71 9.94
C ILE A 15 -1.80 5.70 10.82
N HIS A 16 -1.78 5.87 12.13
CA HIS A 16 -2.40 4.97 13.12
C HIS A 16 -3.84 4.64 12.76
N ASP A 17 -4.68 5.66 12.56
CA ASP A 17 -6.11 5.45 12.31
C ASP A 17 -6.35 4.71 10.99
N ARG A 18 -5.46 4.88 10.00
CA ARG A 18 -5.51 4.16 8.73
C ARG A 18 -5.11 2.69 8.90
N VAL A 19 -4.15 2.41 9.77
CA VAL A 19 -3.75 1.04 10.14
C VAL A 19 -4.90 0.32 10.84
N VAL A 20 -5.51 0.96 11.85
CA VAL A 20 -6.64 0.38 12.59
C VAL A 20 -7.85 0.16 11.68
N ALA A 21 -8.12 1.10 10.77
CA ALA A 21 -9.20 0.99 9.79
C ALA A 21 -8.88 0.07 8.60
N THR A 22 -7.71 -0.60 8.58
CA THR A 22 -7.26 -1.48 7.48
C THR A 22 -7.23 -0.81 6.10
N VAL A 23 -6.98 0.50 6.07
CA VAL A 23 -6.89 1.31 4.84
C VAL A 23 -5.44 1.34 4.33
N PRO A 24 -5.21 1.35 3.00
CA PRO A 24 -3.85 1.30 2.44
C PRO A 24 -2.94 2.45 2.92
N ARG A 25 -1.78 2.17 3.52
CA ARG A 25 -0.87 3.17 4.14
C ARG A 25 -0.40 4.32 3.25
N SER A 26 -0.30 4.13 1.94
CA SER A 26 -0.05 5.21 0.98
C SER A 26 -1.32 5.54 0.17
N ASN A 27 -1.46 6.80 -0.22
CA ASN A 27 -2.51 7.28 -1.14
C ASN A 27 -2.06 7.22 -2.62
N SER A 28 -0.90 6.60 -2.90
CA SER A 28 -0.26 6.55 -4.22
C SER A 28 -0.80 5.45 -5.14
N SER A 29 -2.09 5.10 -5.03
CA SER A 29 -2.68 4.05 -5.87
C SER A 29 -2.58 4.36 -7.36
N VAL A 30 -2.74 5.64 -7.74
CA VAL A 30 -2.59 6.13 -9.12
C VAL A 30 -1.16 5.97 -9.61
N GLU A 31 -0.16 6.33 -8.78
CA GLU A 31 1.26 6.15 -9.12
C GLU A 31 1.62 4.67 -9.24
N GLY A 32 1.11 3.84 -8.33
CA GLY A 32 1.27 2.39 -8.39
C GLY A 32 0.67 1.80 -9.67
N TRP A 33 -0.49 2.30 -10.08
CA TRP A 33 -1.10 1.92 -11.35
C TRP A 33 -0.26 2.37 -12.55
N HIS A 34 0.15 3.65 -12.60
CA HIS A 34 0.99 4.18 -13.67
C HIS A 34 2.31 3.42 -13.80
N ASN A 35 2.99 3.11 -12.69
CA ASN A 35 4.23 2.34 -12.69
C ASN A 35 3.99 0.92 -13.23
N ALA A 36 2.96 0.24 -12.74
CA ALA A 36 2.60 -1.10 -13.24
C ALA A 36 2.19 -1.09 -14.72
N PHE A 37 1.51 -0.04 -15.18
CA PHE A 37 1.15 0.12 -16.59
C PHE A 37 2.38 0.39 -17.45
N ALA A 38 3.26 1.31 -17.05
CA ALA A 38 4.52 1.59 -17.75
C ALA A 38 5.39 0.33 -17.88
N SER A 39 5.49 -0.46 -16.81
CA SER A 39 6.16 -1.77 -16.82
C SER A 39 5.54 -2.76 -17.82
N ARG A 40 4.22 -2.74 -18.02
CA ARG A 40 3.51 -3.61 -19.00
C ARG A 40 3.57 -3.10 -20.43
N VAL A 41 3.61 -1.78 -20.61
CA VAL A 41 3.87 -1.15 -21.91
C VAL A 41 5.28 -1.53 -22.34
N ALA A 42 6.28 -1.43 -21.44
CA ALA A 42 7.68 -1.80 -21.64
C ALA A 42 8.33 -1.19 -22.89
N ILE A 43 7.85 -0.01 -23.30
CA ILE A 43 8.32 0.71 -24.49
C ILE A 43 8.44 2.19 -24.09
N SER A 44 9.61 2.79 -24.27
CA SER A 44 9.84 4.20 -23.90
C SER A 44 9.06 5.19 -24.78
N HIS A 45 8.94 4.91 -26.08
CA HIS A 45 8.25 5.76 -27.06
C HIS A 45 7.35 4.93 -27.98
N PRO A 46 6.19 4.46 -27.50
CA PRO A 46 5.26 3.70 -28.31
C PRO A 46 4.60 4.59 -29.36
N THR A 47 4.40 4.07 -30.57
CA THR A 47 3.51 4.71 -31.55
C THR A 47 2.08 4.70 -31.03
N ILE A 48 1.24 5.63 -31.51
CA ILE A 48 -0.18 5.74 -31.08
C ILE A 48 -0.91 4.39 -31.22
N VAL A 49 -0.65 3.66 -32.31
CA VAL A 49 -1.25 2.33 -32.55
C VAL A 49 -0.84 1.34 -31.46
N LYS A 50 0.47 1.21 -31.17
CA LYS A 50 0.97 0.30 -30.13
C LYS A 50 0.48 0.70 -28.73
N LEU A 51 0.40 2.00 -28.45
CA LEU A 51 -0.15 2.51 -27.21
C LEU A 51 -1.63 2.14 -27.08
N GLY A 52 -2.42 2.35 -28.14
CA GLY A 52 -3.84 1.97 -28.18
C GLY A 52 -4.07 0.48 -27.95
N GLU A 53 -3.23 -0.38 -28.53
CA GLU A 53 -3.27 -1.83 -28.26
C GLU A 53 -2.99 -2.16 -26.80
N LYS A 54 -2.00 -1.51 -26.18
CA LYS A 54 -1.66 -1.72 -24.76
C LYS A 54 -2.78 -1.25 -23.84
N ILE A 55 -3.39 -0.09 -24.13
CA ILE A 55 -4.56 0.41 -23.40
C ILE A 55 -5.73 -0.55 -23.51
N ARG A 56 -6.02 -1.07 -24.72
CA ARG A 56 -7.11 -2.04 -24.92
C ARG A 56 -6.90 -3.31 -24.11
N ARG A 57 -5.68 -3.86 -24.10
CA ARG A 57 -5.35 -5.05 -23.30
C ARG A 57 -5.51 -4.79 -21.80
N GLU A 58 -5.10 -3.60 -21.35
CA GLU A 58 -5.25 -3.18 -19.97
C GLU A 58 -6.73 -3.08 -19.57
N GLN A 59 -7.55 -2.46 -20.41
CA GLN A 59 -9.00 -2.38 -20.23
C GLN A 59 -9.65 -3.77 -20.18
N SER A 60 -9.34 -4.67 -21.11
CA SER A 60 -9.89 -6.03 -21.10
C SER A 60 -9.53 -6.80 -19.83
N LYS A 61 -8.33 -6.58 -19.28
CA LYS A 61 -7.95 -7.16 -17.98
C LYS A 61 -8.82 -6.62 -16.85
N TYR A 62 -9.09 -5.31 -16.84
CA TYR A 62 -9.99 -4.70 -15.85
C TYR A 62 -11.41 -5.22 -15.92
N GLU A 63 -11.94 -5.43 -17.13
CA GLU A 63 -13.29 -5.98 -17.33
C GLU A 63 -13.40 -7.41 -16.79
N VAL A 64 -12.37 -8.23 -16.99
CA VAL A 64 -12.30 -9.58 -16.41
C VAL A 64 -12.25 -9.53 -14.89
N ASP A 65 -11.43 -8.65 -14.31
CA ASP A 65 -11.34 -8.49 -12.86
C ASP A 65 -12.66 -7.95 -12.28
N MET A 66 -13.33 -7.01 -12.96
CA MET A 66 -14.65 -6.52 -12.57
C MET A 66 -15.69 -7.63 -12.57
N THR A 67 -15.73 -8.45 -13.62
CA THR A 67 -16.66 -9.58 -13.75
C THR A 67 -16.46 -10.57 -12.61
N LYS A 68 -15.20 -10.91 -12.29
CA LYS A 68 -14.87 -11.78 -11.16
C LYS A 68 -15.33 -11.19 -9.83
N ILE A 69 -15.15 -9.88 -9.61
CA ILE A 69 -15.64 -9.20 -8.40
C ILE A 69 -17.17 -9.29 -8.30
N LEU A 70 -17.87 -9.05 -9.40
CA LEU A 70 -19.34 -9.17 -9.46
C LEU A 70 -19.83 -10.61 -9.20
N GLN A 71 -19.02 -11.60 -9.56
CA GLN A 71 -19.25 -13.02 -9.23
C GLN A 71 -18.88 -13.38 -7.78
N GLY A 72 -18.41 -12.42 -6.97
CA GLY A 72 -18.04 -12.63 -5.58
C GLY A 72 -16.60 -13.14 -5.37
N HIS A 73 -15.77 -13.19 -6.41
CA HIS A 73 -14.36 -13.55 -6.23
C HIS A 73 -13.58 -12.44 -5.52
N ASN A 74 -12.75 -12.83 -4.55
CA ASN A 74 -11.84 -11.92 -3.88
C ASN A 74 -10.52 -11.79 -4.65
N ILE A 75 -10.37 -10.71 -5.42
CA ILE A 75 -9.17 -10.41 -6.19
C ILE A 75 -8.13 -9.73 -5.31
N LYS A 76 -7.02 -10.43 -5.05
CA LYS A 76 -5.91 -9.91 -4.25
C LYS A 76 -4.87 -9.23 -5.14
N THR A 77 -4.93 -7.90 -5.22
CA THR A 77 -3.97 -7.09 -5.99
C THR A 77 -2.63 -6.93 -5.27
N LYS A 78 -2.64 -6.97 -3.93
CA LYS A 78 -1.43 -6.82 -3.10
C LYS A 78 -0.70 -8.15 -2.91
N LYS A 79 0.63 -8.14 -3.11
CA LYS A 79 1.51 -9.29 -2.84
C LYS A 79 1.26 -9.85 -1.42
N ALA A 80 1.31 -11.17 -1.29
CA ALA A 80 1.00 -11.85 -0.03
C ALA A 80 1.90 -11.41 1.14
N CYS A 81 3.20 -11.16 0.89
CA CYS A 81 4.13 -10.66 1.92
C CYS A 81 3.66 -9.34 2.54
N TYR A 82 3.18 -8.40 1.72
CA TYR A 82 2.71 -7.10 2.19
C TYR A 82 1.34 -7.15 2.85
N ARG A 83 0.50 -8.14 2.51
CA ARG A 83 -0.76 -8.40 3.23
C ARG A 83 -0.46 -8.94 4.63
N LYS A 84 0.39 -9.97 4.72
CA LYS A 84 0.86 -10.53 6.00
C LYS A 84 1.53 -9.48 6.88
N LEU A 85 2.30 -8.57 6.29
CA LEU A 85 2.90 -7.45 7.02
C LEU A 85 1.83 -6.51 7.59
N ASP A 86 0.88 -6.07 6.78
CA ASP A 86 -0.20 -5.19 7.25
C ASP A 86 -1.02 -5.88 8.35
N ASP A 87 -1.29 -7.19 8.22
CA ASP A 87 -1.96 -7.96 9.27
C ASP A 87 -1.18 -7.94 10.59
N ARG A 88 0.15 -8.11 10.54
CA ARG A 88 1.02 -8.04 11.75
C ARG A 88 1.01 -6.65 12.37
N ILE A 89 1.14 -5.61 11.56
CA ILE A 89 1.15 -4.21 12.04
C ILE A 89 -0.21 -3.86 12.65
N THR A 90 -1.31 -4.24 12.00
CA THR A 90 -2.68 -3.99 12.49
C THR A 90 -2.93 -4.69 13.82
N ARG A 91 -2.48 -5.96 13.95
CA ARG A 91 -2.58 -6.68 15.23
C ARG A 91 -1.81 -5.98 16.35
N LEU A 92 -0.57 -5.55 16.09
CA LEU A 92 0.24 -4.85 17.08
C LEU A 92 -0.39 -3.51 17.49
N ALA A 93 -0.92 -2.75 16.53
CA ALA A 93 -1.59 -1.48 16.81
C ALA A 93 -2.84 -1.68 17.67
N ASN A 94 -3.66 -2.69 17.36
CA ASN A 94 -4.88 -2.99 18.12
C ASN A 94 -4.59 -3.56 19.51
N SER A 95 -3.44 -4.23 19.71
CA SER A 95 -3.01 -4.78 21.00
C SER A 95 -2.09 -3.84 21.78
N PHE A 96 -2.09 -2.54 21.48
CA PHE A 96 -1.20 -1.58 22.12
C PHE A 96 -1.54 -1.42 23.61
N ASP A 97 -0.54 -1.63 24.46
CA ASP A 97 -0.60 -1.39 25.90
C ASP A 97 0.44 -0.32 26.27
N PRO A 98 0.01 0.84 26.83
CA PRO A 98 0.92 1.89 27.29
C PRO A 98 1.96 1.41 28.30
N THR A 99 1.68 0.38 29.10
CA THR A 99 2.62 -0.15 30.09
C THR A 99 3.78 -0.91 29.46
N GLN A 100 3.64 -1.35 28.20
CA GLN A 100 4.62 -2.13 27.45
C GLN A 100 5.16 -1.39 26.23
N LEU A 101 5.28 -0.06 26.31
CA LEU A 101 5.70 0.79 25.21
C LEU A 101 7.02 0.33 24.55
N ASP A 102 8.03 -0.04 25.34
CA ASP A 102 9.32 -0.51 24.82
C ASP A 102 9.16 -1.79 23.97
N GLN A 103 8.39 -2.76 24.45
CA GLN A 103 8.14 -4.00 23.73
C GLN A 103 7.34 -3.75 22.45
N PHE A 104 6.34 -2.87 22.50
CA PHE A 104 5.58 -2.46 21.33
C PHE A 104 6.50 -1.84 20.26
N LEU A 105 7.38 -0.91 20.64
CA LEU A 105 8.30 -0.25 19.72
C LEU A 105 9.30 -1.25 19.10
N LYS A 106 9.84 -2.18 19.89
CA LYS A 106 10.71 -3.26 19.39
C LYS A 106 9.99 -4.14 18.36
N ASN A 107 8.76 -4.56 18.66
CA ASN A 107 7.94 -5.38 17.77
C ASN A 107 7.58 -4.62 16.48
N MET A 108 7.28 -3.32 16.58
CA MET A 108 6.99 -2.47 15.43
C MET A 108 8.24 -2.31 14.53
N ALA A 109 9.40 -2.03 15.13
CA ALA A 109 10.66 -1.89 14.41
C ALA A 109 11.03 -3.15 13.61
N ALA A 110 10.85 -4.34 14.21
CA ALA A 110 11.09 -5.62 13.53
C ALA A 110 10.22 -5.81 12.27
N ASN A 111 9.03 -5.20 12.21
CA ASN A 111 8.15 -5.24 11.05
C ASN A 111 8.51 -4.18 10.00
N ILE A 112 9.02 -3.02 10.42
CA ILE A 112 9.41 -1.91 9.52
C ILE A 112 10.76 -2.17 8.84
N THR A 113 11.73 -2.81 9.52
CA THR A 113 13.03 -3.15 8.91
C THR A 113 12.85 -4.05 7.67
N LEU A 114 11.85 -4.94 7.68
CA LEU A 114 11.47 -5.74 6.51
C LEU A 114 10.85 -4.93 5.35
N TRP A 115 10.52 -3.66 5.55
CA TRP A 115 9.93 -2.78 4.54
C TRP A 115 10.98 -2.00 3.74
N VAL A 116 12.11 -1.66 4.37
CA VAL A 116 13.20 -0.89 3.74
C VAL A 116 14.03 -1.76 2.79
N PHE A 117 14.24 -3.04 3.11
CA PHE A 117 15.03 -3.95 2.28
C PHE A 117 14.39 -4.40 0.96
N PHE A 118 13.10 -4.10 0.72
CA PHE A 118 12.40 -4.49 -0.52
C PHE A 118 12.14 -3.33 -1.48
N PHE A 119 12.56 -2.10 -1.13
CA PHE A 119 12.47 -0.91 -1.98
C PHE A 119 13.84 -0.39 -2.44
N LEU A 120 14.93 -1.07 -2.09
CA LEU A 120 16.27 -0.89 -2.63
C LEU A 120 16.65 -2.07 -3.51
#